data_AF-A0A932M5L7-F1
#
_entry.id   AF-A0A932M5L7-F1
#
_cell.length_a   1.000
_cell.length_b   1.000
_cell.length_c   1.000
_cell.angle_alpha   90.00
_cell.angle_beta   90.00
_cell.angle_gamma   90.00
#
_symmetry.space_group_name_H-M   'P 1'
#
loop_
_entity.id
_entity.type
_entity.pdbx_description
1 polymer ?
#
loop_
_entity_poly.entity_id
_entity_poly.type
_entity_poly.pdbx_seq_one_letter_code
_entity_poly.pdbx_strand_id
1 'polypeptide(L)'
;MKTAVGRIAAGALALLAISGGTAAAAEDWPARPIRLIVPFPPGGSNDIVGRVIGAKLTERLGKQVVIDNRGGAAGAIGTEIAVSAQPDGYTLLVISAAHAYGSSMRKTPFHPLKSITPVAMMGTGPTSLAVHPSVPVKSVKELIALAKAKPGQLNSRPGVARSADDCGVGCSRL
;
A
#
# COMPACT_ATOMS: atom_id res chain seq x y z
N MET A 1 55.79 57.23 36.23
CA MET A 1 55.84 56.15 35.21
C MET A 1 54.45 55.54 35.15
N LYS A 2 53.75 55.78 34.05
CA LYS A 2 52.30 55.57 33.85
C LYS A 2 52.08 54.42 32.87
N THR A 3 50.95 53.73 33.06
CA THR A 3 50.14 52.94 32.11
C THR A 3 50.71 51.63 31.51
N ALA A 4 50.14 50.48 31.91
CA ALA A 4 50.04 49.27 31.07
C ALA A 4 49.04 48.23 31.65
N VAL A 5 47.76 48.59 31.82
CA VAL A 5 46.68 47.60 32.05
C VAL A 5 45.48 48.03 31.23
N GLY A 6 45.28 47.46 30.06
CA GLY A 6 44.13 47.80 29.23
C GLY A 6 44.36 47.41 27.79
N ARG A 7 44.33 46.10 27.47
CA ARG A 7 44.25 45.63 26.08
C ARG A 7 43.91 44.15 25.86
N ILE A 8 43.47 43.40 26.88
CA ILE A 8 43.16 41.96 26.72
C ILE A 8 41.65 41.66 26.63
N ALA A 9 40.77 42.61 26.96
CA ALA A 9 39.33 42.36 27.05
C ALA A 9 38.52 42.49 25.73
N ALA A 10 39.16 42.69 24.57
CA ALA A 10 38.46 42.98 23.31
C ALA A 10 38.42 41.82 22.30
N GLY A 11 38.92 40.63 22.64
CA GLY A 11 38.98 39.48 21.72
C GLY A 11 37.84 38.46 21.84
N ALA A 12 37.03 38.51 22.90
CA ALA A 12 36.10 37.42 23.24
C ALA A 12 34.68 37.57 22.65
N LEU A 13 34.33 38.72 22.04
CA LEU A 13 32.96 38.97 21.58
C LEU A 13 32.73 38.75 20.07
N ALA A 14 33.78 38.45 19.29
CA ALA A 14 33.67 38.32 17.83
C ALA A 14 33.45 36.88 17.32
N LEU A 15 33.56 35.86 18.19
CA LEU A 15 33.38 34.45 17.79
C LEU A 15 31.96 33.90 17.93
N LEU A 16 31.01 34.68 18.44
CA LEU A 16 29.62 34.23 18.68
C LEU A 16 28.65 34.51 17.51
N ALA A 17 29.13 35.04 16.37
CA ALA A 17 28.28 35.45 15.26
C ALA A 17 28.18 34.43 14.09
N ILE A 18 28.80 33.25 14.20
CA ILE A 18 28.80 32.24 13.10
C ILE A 18 27.82 31.08 13.39
N SER A 19 27.16 31.05 14.55
CA SER A 19 26.11 30.08 14.88
C SER A 19 24.73 30.43 14.30
N GLY A 20 24.68 31.28 13.27
CA GLY A 20 23.54 31.39 12.36
C GLY A 20 23.46 30.15 11.47
N GLY A 21 23.23 28.99 12.08
CA GLY A 21 22.84 27.79 11.37
C GLY A 21 21.64 28.18 10.54
N THR A 22 21.81 28.14 9.21
CA THR A 22 20.71 28.21 8.28
C THR A 22 19.68 27.21 8.76
N ALA A 23 18.57 27.71 9.30
CA ALA A 23 17.39 26.92 9.46
C ALA A 23 17.11 26.38 8.06
N ALA A 24 17.46 25.12 7.82
CA ALA A 24 16.97 24.41 6.67
C ALA A 24 15.46 24.54 6.79
N ALA A 25 14.87 25.39 5.96
CA ALA A 25 13.43 25.43 5.79
C ALA A 25 13.08 23.98 5.46
N ALA A 26 12.48 23.27 6.42
CA ALA A 26 11.85 22.02 6.11
C ALA A 26 10.85 22.38 5.04
N GLU A 27 11.11 22.01 3.79
CA GLU A 27 10.14 22.21 2.74
C GLU A 27 8.86 21.54 3.22
N ASP A 28 7.78 22.31 3.30
CA ASP A 28 6.49 21.80 3.73
C ASP A 28 6.13 20.62 2.82
N TRP A 29 6.22 19.41 3.39
CA TRP A 29 5.81 18.22 2.66
C TRP A 29 4.28 18.25 2.53
N PRO A 30 3.72 18.01 1.34
CA PRO A 30 4.38 17.65 0.08
C PRO A 30 4.72 18.85 -0.84
N ALA A 31 5.94 18.87 -1.40
CA ALA A 31 6.37 19.87 -2.40
C ALA A 31 5.97 19.49 -3.85
N ARG A 32 5.83 18.18 -4.12
CA ARG A 32 5.52 17.59 -5.44
C ARG A 32 4.36 16.59 -5.36
N PRO A 33 3.77 16.17 -6.50
CA PRO A 33 2.70 15.17 -6.52
C PRO A 33 3.11 13.86 -5.82
N ILE A 34 2.14 13.23 -5.16
CA ILE A 34 2.31 11.94 -4.49
C ILE A 34 1.85 10.83 -5.43
N ARG A 35 2.63 9.77 -5.54
CA ARG A 35 2.27 8.55 -6.28
C ARG A 35 1.62 7.54 -5.34
N LEU A 36 0.38 7.16 -5.62
CA LEU A 36 -0.35 6.12 -4.92
C LEU A 36 -0.38 4.85 -5.77
N ILE A 37 0.41 3.85 -5.39
CA ILE A 37 0.47 2.55 -6.08
C ILE A 37 -0.70 1.68 -5.62
N VAL A 38 -1.51 1.25 -6.58
CA VAL A 38 -2.59 0.29 -6.37
C VAL A 38 -2.19 -1.03 -7.04
N PRO A 39 -1.84 -2.08 -6.28
CA PRO A 39 -1.28 -3.31 -6.84
C PRO A 39 -2.35 -4.25 -7.44
N PHE A 40 -3.41 -3.68 -8.00
CA PHE A 40 -4.59 -4.38 -8.53
C PHE A 40 -5.06 -3.70 -9.83
N PRO A 41 -5.78 -4.43 -10.70
CA PRO A 41 -6.33 -3.84 -11.91
C PRO A 41 -7.29 -2.68 -11.59
N PRO A 42 -7.40 -1.68 -12.48
CA PRO A 42 -8.33 -0.57 -12.31
C PRO A 42 -9.78 -1.05 -12.31
N GLY A 43 -10.66 -0.34 -11.59
CA GLY A 43 -12.08 -0.69 -11.44
C GLY A 43 -12.39 -1.77 -10.38
N GLY A 44 -11.36 -2.34 -9.74
CA GLY A 44 -11.55 -3.20 -8.57
C GLY A 44 -11.83 -2.40 -7.29
N SER A 45 -12.24 -3.09 -6.22
CA SER A 45 -12.51 -2.48 -4.91
C SER A 45 -11.34 -1.62 -4.40
N ASN A 46 -10.10 -2.11 -4.52
CA ASN A 46 -8.90 -1.39 -4.08
C ASN A 46 -8.63 -0.12 -4.90
N ASP A 47 -8.96 -0.12 -6.19
CA ASP A 47 -8.80 1.06 -7.06
C ASP A 47 -9.86 2.12 -6.72
N ILE A 48 -11.10 1.70 -6.47
CA ILE A 48 -12.19 2.61 -6.05
C ILE A 48 -11.80 3.29 -4.73
N VAL A 49 -11.37 2.54 -3.73
CA VAL A 49 -10.90 3.09 -2.45
C VAL A 49 -9.71 4.04 -2.66
N GLY A 50 -8.72 3.63 -3.47
CA GLY A 50 -7.57 4.46 -3.81
C GLY A 50 -7.96 5.80 -4.46
N ARG A 51 -8.97 5.80 -5.34
CA ARG A 51 -9.51 7.01 -5.99
C ARG A 51 -10.21 7.94 -5.01
N VAL A 52 -11.05 7.40 -4.14
CA VAL A 52 -11.74 8.20 -3.11
C VAL A 52 -10.73 8.83 -2.15
N ILE A 53 -9.76 8.05 -1.66
CA ILE A 53 -8.74 8.55 -0.74
C ILE A 53 -7.79 9.53 -1.44
N GLY A 54 -7.34 9.23 -2.67
CA GLY A 54 -6.47 10.11 -3.44
C GLY A 54 -7.09 11.49 -3.71
N ALA A 55 -8.39 11.54 -4.03
CA ALA A 55 -9.11 12.80 -4.17
C ALA A 55 -9.13 13.60 -2.86
N LYS A 56 -9.45 12.95 -1.74
CA LYS A 56 -9.49 13.60 -0.42
C LYS A 56 -8.13 14.06 0.08
N LEU A 57 -7.08 13.30 -0.21
CA LEU A 57 -5.70 13.70 0.08
C LEU A 57 -5.29 14.89 -0.78
N THR A 58 -5.68 14.93 -2.05
CA THR A 58 -5.42 16.07 -2.93
C THR A 58 -6.08 17.35 -2.40
N GLU A 59 -7.34 17.27 -1.95
CA GLU A 59 -8.05 18.39 -1.32
C GLU A 59 -7.34 18.90 -0.06
N ARG A 60 -6.81 17.99 0.78
CA ARG A 60 -6.20 18.35 2.08
C ARG A 60 -4.75 18.83 1.96
N LEU A 61 -3.97 18.24 1.06
CA LEU A 61 -2.53 18.51 0.93
C LEU A 61 -2.24 19.58 -0.12
N GLY A 62 -3.22 19.95 -0.95
CA GLY A 62 -3.04 20.92 -2.02
C GLY A 62 -2.11 20.43 -3.15
N LYS A 63 -1.70 19.15 -3.14
CA LYS A 63 -0.90 18.51 -4.17
C LYS A 63 -1.62 17.30 -4.73
N GLN A 64 -1.46 17.07 -6.02
CA GLN A 64 -2.11 15.96 -6.72
C GLN A 64 -1.61 14.61 -6.20
N VAL A 65 -2.56 13.70 -5.94
CA VAL A 65 -2.27 12.27 -5.75
C VAL A 65 -2.54 11.53 -7.06
N VAL A 66 -1.49 10.99 -7.66
CA VAL A 66 -1.54 10.24 -8.93
C VAL A 66 -1.65 8.75 -8.63
N ILE A 67 -2.69 8.12 -9.18
CA ILE A 67 -2.96 6.70 -8.97
C ILE A 67 -2.26 5.88 -10.05
N ASP A 68 -1.44 4.93 -9.62
CA ASP A 68 -0.68 4.05 -10.48
C ASP A 68 -1.07 2.59 -10.24
N ASN A 69 -1.84 2.02 -11.16
CA ASN A 69 -2.31 0.65 -11.09
C ASN A 69 -1.23 -0.33 -11.57
N ARG A 70 -0.61 -1.08 -10.64
CA ARG A 70 0.44 -2.08 -10.90
C ARG A 70 0.02 -3.47 -10.47
N GLY A 71 -0.92 -4.04 -11.23
CA GLY A 71 -1.46 -5.37 -10.98
C GLY A 71 -0.46 -6.51 -11.22
N GLY A 72 -0.74 -7.67 -10.61
CA GLY A 72 -0.05 -8.93 -10.85
C GLY A 72 0.39 -9.64 -9.57
N ALA A 73 0.51 -10.97 -9.61
CA ALA A 73 1.01 -11.77 -8.50
C ALA A 73 0.26 -11.56 -7.16
N ALA A 74 -1.06 -11.40 -7.19
CA ALA A 74 -1.89 -11.04 -6.02
C ALA A 74 -1.46 -9.73 -5.32
N GLY A 75 -0.79 -8.84 -6.07
CA GLY A 75 -0.32 -7.54 -5.61
C GLY A 75 1.17 -7.50 -5.21
N ALA A 76 1.89 -8.61 -5.33
CA ALA A 76 3.30 -8.66 -4.98
C ALA A 76 4.15 -7.73 -5.87
N ILE A 77 3.86 -7.62 -7.17
CA ILE A 77 4.62 -6.79 -8.12
C ILE A 77 4.51 -5.30 -7.75
N GLY A 78 3.29 -4.78 -7.56
CA GLY A 78 3.12 -3.39 -7.13
C GLY A 78 3.71 -3.11 -5.75
N THR A 79 3.69 -4.10 -4.86
CA THR A 79 4.34 -3.97 -3.54
C THR A 79 5.86 -3.90 -3.68
N GLU A 80 6.48 -4.73 -4.52
CA GLU A 80 7.92 -4.70 -4.79
C GLU A 80 8.36 -3.33 -5.31
N ILE A 81 7.61 -2.77 -6.26
CA ILE A 81 7.87 -1.41 -6.77
C ILE A 81 7.80 -0.36 -5.66
N ALA A 82 6.85 -0.48 -4.73
CA ALA A 82 6.73 0.46 -3.62
C ALA A 82 7.86 0.29 -2.59
N VAL A 83 8.28 -0.94 -2.30
CA VAL A 83 9.38 -1.22 -1.37
C VAL A 83 10.74 -0.79 -1.95
N SER A 84 10.91 -0.88 -3.26
CA SER A 84 12.11 -0.39 -3.97
C SER A 84 12.10 1.12 -4.22
N ALA A 85 10.99 1.82 -3.96
CA ALA A 85 10.92 3.28 -4.10
C ALA A 85 11.72 3.99 -3.00
N GLN A 86 12.06 5.26 -3.23
CA GLN A 86 12.71 6.06 -2.20
C GLN A 86 11.76 6.25 -1.01
N PRO A 87 12.25 6.10 0.24
CA PRO A 87 11.44 6.26 1.44
C PRO A 87 11.27 7.76 1.80
N ASP A 88 10.81 8.54 0.84
CA ASP A 88 10.69 10.01 0.91
C ASP A 88 9.25 10.49 1.18
N GLY A 89 8.33 9.56 1.39
CA GLY A 89 6.90 9.83 1.62
C GLY A 89 6.09 10.16 0.36
N TYR A 90 6.71 10.26 -0.83
CA TYR A 90 5.99 10.53 -2.07
C TYR A 90 5.44 9.28 -2.76
N THR A 91 5.80 8.09 -2.28
CA THR A 91 5.23 6.82 -2.74
C THR A 91 4.41 6.19 -1.62
N LEU A 92 3.11 6.06 -1.88
CA LEU A 92 2.17 5.37 -1.00
C LEU A 92 1.70 4.07 -1.66
N LEU A 93 1.36 3.07 -0.86
CA LEU A 93 0.91 1.77 -1.35
C LEU A 93 -0.45 1.41 -0.74
N VAL A 94 -1.39 0.99 -1.59
CA VAL A 94 -2.64 0.38 -1.16
C VAL A 94 -2.43 -1.11 -0.91
N ILE A 95 -2.66 -1.54 0.32
CA ILE A 95 -2.52 -2.94 0.75
C ILE A 95 -3.91 -3.50 1.06
N SER A 96 -4.11 -4.78 0.74
CA SER A 96 -5.30 -5.55 1.14
C SER A 96 -4.89 -6.89 1.72
N ALA A 97 -5.85 -7.68 2.22
CA ALA A 97 -5.59 -9.00 2.79
C ALA A 97 -4.82 -9.94 1.84
N ALA A 98 -4.95 -9.74 0.51
CA ALA A 98 -4.20 -10.49 -0.49
C ALA A 98 -2.67 -10.33 -0.36
N HIS A 99 -2.18 -9.21 0.19
CA HIS A 99 -0.75 -9.02 0.46
C HIS A 99 -0.26 -9.98 1.56
N ALA A 100 -1.05 -10.14 2.63
CA ALA A 100 -0.72 -11.05 3.73
C ALA A 100 -0.72 -12.51 3.26
N TYR A 101 -1.80 -12.96 2.61
CA TYR A 101 -1.89 -14.34 2.10
C TYR A 101 -0.91 -14.62 0.95
N GLY A 102 -0.64 -13.62 0.09
CA GLY A 102 0.28 -13.78 -1.03
C GLY A 102 1.70 -14.12 -0.57
N SER A 103 2.14 -13.52 0.54
CA SER A 103 3.47 -13.76 1.14
C SER A 103 3.62 -15.14 1.80
N SER A 104 2.52 -15.77 2.23
CA SER A 104 2.56 -17.14 2.76
C SER A 104 2.52 -18.19 1.64
N MET A 105 1.90 -17.87 0.50
CA MET A 105 1.79 -18.78 -0.64
C MET A 105 2.98 -18.74 -1.58
N ARG A 106 3.74 -17.63 -1.61
CA ARG A 106 4.85 -17.43 -2.56
C ARG A 106 6.00 -16.73 -1.87
N LYS A 107 7.22 -17.14 -2.19
CA LYS A 107 8.43 -16.43 -1.76
C LYS A 107 8.45 -15.05 -2.43
N THR A 108 8.36 -14.00 -1.62
CA THR A 108 8.47 -12.60 -2.06
C THR A 108 9.89 -12.07 -1.81
N PRO A 109 10.38 -11.11 -2.62
CA PRO A 109 11.69 -10.48 -2.39
C PRO A 109 11.69 -9.51 -1.20
N PHE A 110 10.51 -9.17 -0.67
CA PHE A 110 10.33 -8.27 0.47
C PHE A 110 9.72 -9.00 1.67
N HIS A 111 9.87 -8.43 2.86
CA HIS A 111 9.25 -8.92 4.08
C HIS A 111 7.90 -8.20 4.30
N PRO A 112 6.76 -8.92 4.32
CA PRO A 112 5.42 -8.32 4.28
C PRO A 112 5.14 -7.36 5.45
N LEU A 113 5.70 -7.63 6.63
CA LEU A 113 5.48 -6.79 7.83
C LEU A 113 6.59 -5.77 8.11
N LYS A 114 7.79 -5.91 7.54
CA LYS A 114 8.96 -5.10 7.91
C LYS A 114 9.38 -4.14 6.82
N SER A 115 9.02 -4.42 5.57
CA SER A 115 9.40 -3.60 4.42
C SER A 115 8.48 -2.39 4.22
N ILE A 116 7.41 -2.25 5.00
CA ILE A 116 6.38 -1.23 4.81
C ILE A 116 5.97 -0.68 6.17
N THR A 117 5.92 0.64 6.29
CA THR A 117 5.37 1.32 7.47
C THR A 117 3.86 1.53 7.28
N PRO A 118 3.00 0.94 8.13
CA PRO A 118 1.56 1.13 8.04
C PRO A 118 1.19 2.58 8.41
N VAL A 119 0.44 3.26 7.54
CA VAL A 119 -0.02 4.63 7.78
C VAL A 119 -1.41 4.66 8.40
N ALA A 120 -2.38 4.02 7.75
CA ALA A 120 -3.77 3.98 8.21
C ALA A 120 -4.54 2.82 7.56
N MET A 121 -5.61 2.37 8.24
CA MET A 121 -6.59 1.45 7.68
C MET A 121 -7.65 2.25 6.91
N MET A 122 -7.77 2.02 5.61
CA MET A 122 -8.71 2.77 4.75
C MET A 122 -10.16 2.28 4.86
N GLY A 123 -10.36 1.00 5.17
CA GLY A 123 -11.69 0.42 5.31
C GLY A 123 -11.65 -1.09 5.45
N THR A 124 -12.75 -1.64 5.96
CA THR A 124 -13.04 -3.07 6.00
C THR A 124 -14.35 -3.31 5.24
N GLY A 125 -14.48 -4.47 4.62
CA GLY A 125 -15.68 -4.80 3.85
C GLY A 125 -15.98 -6.29 3.92
N PRO A 126 -17.26 -6.68 4.00
CA PRO A 126 -17.63 -8.09 3.95
C PRO A 126 -17.37 -8.65 2.54
N THR A 127 -16.97 -9.92 2.47
CA THR A 127 -16.98 -10.67 1.22
C THR A 127 -18.35 -11.27 0.99
N SER A 128 -18.90 -11.14 -0.21
CA SER A 128 -20.18 -11.74 -0.59
C SER A 128 -19.96 -12.90 -1.55
N LEU A 129 -20.78 -13.94 -1.41
CA LEU A 129 -20.83 -15.06 -2.33
C LEU A 129 -21.87 -14.76 -3.41
N ALA A 130 -21.43 -14.70 -4.66
CA ALA A 130 -22.29 -14.52 -5.82
C ALA A 130 -22.08 -15.67 -6.80
N VAL A 131 -23.16 -16.10 -7.44
CA VAL A 131 -23.15 -17.12 -8.50
C VAL A 131 -23.45 -16.47 -9.84
N HIS A 132 -22.89 -17.03 -10.92
CA HIS A 132 -23.26 -16.60 -12.26
C HIS A 132 -24.75 -16.92 -12.52
N PRO A 133 -25.51 -16.06 -13.21
CA PRO A 133 -26.96 -16.29 -13.45
C PRO A 133 -27.30 -17.63 -14.10
N SER A 134 -26.36 -18.24 -14.83
CA SER A 134 -26.53 -19.56 -15.45
C SER A 134 -26.47 -20.73 -14.48
N VAL A 135 -26.05 -20.52 -13.22
CA VAL A 135 -26.04 -21.57 -12.20
C VAL A 135 -27.40 -21.54 -11.49
N PRO A 136 -28.23 -22.58 -11.59
CA PRO A 136 -29.61 -22.57 -11.10
C PRO A 136 -29.68 -22.83 -9.59
N VAL A 137 -29.02 -21.99 -8.79
CA VAL A 137 -29.03 -22.06 -7.33
C VAL A 137 -29.45 -20.72 -6.75
N LYS A 138 -30.37 -20.75 -5.79
CA LYS A 138 -30.90 -19.55 -5.13
C LYS A 138 -30.51 -19.48 -3.64
N SER A 139 -29.90 -20.53 -3.12
CA SER A 139 -29.44 -20.60 -1.74
C SER A 139 -28.06 -21.25 -1.62
N VAL A 140 -27.37 -20.94 -0.52
CA VAL A 140 -26.09 -21.58 -0.18
C VAL A 140 -26.24 -23.10 -0.05
N LYS A 141 -27.39 -23.55 0.49
CA LYS A 141 -27.70 -24.99 0.63
C LYS A 141 -27.77 -25.68 -0.73
N GLU A 142 -28.44 -25.06 -1.71
CA GLU A 142 -28.50 -25.57 -3.09
C GLU A 142 -27.13 -25.58 -3.76
N LEU A 143 -26.31 -24.55 -3.53
CA LEU A 143 -24.94 -24.50 -4.06
C LEU A 143 -24.08 -25.64 -3.51
N ILE A 144 -24.15 -25.92 -2.20
CA ILE A 144 -23.42 -27.03 -1.58
C ILE A 144 -23.92 -28.37 -2.13
N ALA A 145 -25.23 -28.55 -2.28
CA ALA A 145 -25.81 -29.76 -2.85
C ALA A 145 -25.34 -29.98 -4.31
N LEU A 146 -25.33 -28.92 -5.12
CA LEU A 146 -24.87 -28.96 -6.51
C LEU A 146 -23.38 -29.28 -6.60
N ALA A 147 -22.55 -28.64 -5.76
CA ALA A 147 -21.11 -28.89 -5.72
C ALA A 147 -20.78 -30.35 -5.33
N LYS A 148 -21.51 -30.92 -4.36
CA LYS A 148 -21.37 -32.33 -3.97
C LYS A 148 -21.87 -33.30 -5.04
N ALA A 149 -22.96 -32.96 -5.74
CA ALA A 149 -23.53 -33.82 -6.78
C ALA A 149 -22.70 -33.83 -8.06
N LYS A 150 -21.97 -32.74 -8.36
CA LYS A 150 -21.19 -32.57 -9.60
C LYS A 150 -19.77 -32.05 -9.29
N PRO A 151 -18.91 -32.87 -8.67
CA PRO A 151 -17.54 -32.47 -8.39
C PRO A 151 -16.79 -32.12 -9.68
N GLY A 152 -16.03 -31.02 -9.67
CA GLY A 152 -15.21 -30.57 -10.80
C GLY A 152 -15.94 -29.83 -11.94
N GLN A 153 -17.27 -29.66 -11.87
CA GLN A 153 -18.02 -28.90 -12.90
C GLN A 153 -18.21 -27.42 -12.55
N LEU A 154 -17.93 -27.03 -11.30
CA LEU A 154 -18.05 -25.64 -10.85
C LEU A 154 -16.67 -25.00 -10.79
N ASN A 155 -16.52 -23.87 -11.48
CA ASN A 155 -15.32 -23.04 -11.41
C ASN A 155 -15.60 -21.81 -10.54
N SER A 156 -14.68 -21.51 -9.63
CA SER A 156 -14.71 -20.30 -8.81
C SER A 156 -13.68 -19.29 -9.29
N ARG A 157 -13.98 -18.00 -9.16
CA ARG A 157 -13.01 -16.94 -9.47
C ARG A 157 -11.83 -17.04 -8.49
N PRO A 158 -10.57 -17.12 -8.96
CA PRO A 158 -9.42 -17.06 -8.07
C PRO A 158 -9.42 -15.73 -7.30
N GLY A 159 -9.48 -15.80 -5.96
CA GLY A 159 -9.34 -14.64 -5.08
C GLY A 159 -10.57 -14.19 -4.27
N VAL A 160 -11.63 -15.00 -4.14
CA VAL A 160 -12.77 -14.67 -3.25
C VAL A 160 -12.83 -15.52 -1.98
N ALA A 161 -12.39 -16.77 -1.99
CA ALA A 161 -12.13 -17.56 -0.79
C ALA A 161 -11.46 -18.86 -1.24
N ARG A 162 -10.14 -18.97 -1.08
CA ARG A 162 -9.51 -20.29 -1.03
C ARG A 162 -9.26 -20.57 0.44
N SER A 163 -10.22 -21.23 1.11
CA SER A 163 -9.83 -22.06 2.26
C SER A 163 -8.90 -23.13 1.71
N ALA A 164 -7.82 -23.41 2.43
CA ALA A 164 -6.65 -24.16 1.97
C ALA A 164 -6.92 -25.62 1.53
N ASP A 165 -8.16 -26.09 1.58
CA ASP A 165 -8.53 -27.49 1.37
C ASP A 165 -8.91 -27.82 -0.09
N ASP A 166 -9.03 -26.83 -0.97
CA ASP A 166 -9.53 -27.04 -2.34
C ASP A 166 -8.42 -27.21 -3.40
N CYS A 167 -7.17 -27.44 -2.97
CA CYS A 167 -6.06 -27.80 -3.86
C CYS A 167 -6.06 -29.30 -4.25
N GLY A 168 -7.11 -30.05 -3.90
CA GLY A 168 -7.19 -31.50 -4.09
C GLY A 168 -7.93 -31.97 -5.34
N VAL A 169 -8.77 -31.15 -5.99
CA VAL A 169 -9.67 -31.65 -7.05
C VAL A 169 -9.71 -30.70 -8.25
N GLY A 170 -8.83 -30.93 -9.23
CA GLY A 170 -9.05 -30.40 -10.58
C GLY A 170 -8.08 -29.34 -11.10
N CYS A 171 -6.82 -29.37 -10.69
CA CYS A 171 -5.75 -28.75 -11.49
C CYS A 171 -5.45 -29.63 -12.72
N SER A 172 -6.37 -29.68 -13.68
CA SER A 172 -6.06 -30.18 -15.02
C SER A 172 -5.58 -29.01 -15.86
N ARG A 173 -4.34 -29.13 -16.36
CA ARG A 173 -3.73 -28.25 -17.36
C ARG A 173 -4.74 -27.89 -18.46
N LEU A 174 -4.98 -26.59 -18.63
CA LEU A 174 -4.95 -25.89 -19.92
C LEU A 174 -4.49 -24.45 -19.66
#